data_AF-A0A4P6MH62-F1
#
_entry.id   AF-A0A4P6MH62-F1
#
_cell.length_a   1.000
_cell.length_b   1.000
_cell.length_c   1.000
_cell.angle_alpha   90.00
_cell.angle_beta   90.00
_cell.angle_gamma   90.00
#
_symmetry.space_group_name_H-M   'P 1'
#
loop_
_entity.id
_entity.type
_entity.pdbx_description
1 polymer ?
#
loop_
_entity_poly.entity_id
_entity_poly.type
_entity_poly.pdbx_seq_one_letter_code
_entity_poly.pdbx_strand_id
1 'polypeptide(L)'
;MGQSNVNLAALIGSRICHDLISPIGAITNGLELLDIAGVSSGPEISLISESVENAGARIRFFRIAYGAAGEQSIARSEIVALLNDLRAGSRVSVQYGPLDAQPRSDLRLAFLALQCCETALAYGGTVRILKENGTWSIIGGAEKLNVVQDVWDDLTRAEKRAEITPALVQFALLPEIAAEDGRTLDVTYSDTEVAIRF
;
A
#
# COMPACT_ATOMS: atom_id res chain seq x y z
N MET A 1 -11.29 21.03 -9.31
CA MET A 1 -10.20 21.23 -10.29
C MET A 1 -9.48 19.89 -10.42
N GLY A 2 -9.48 19.28 -11.61
CA GLY A 2 -8.82 17.98 -11.81
C GLY A 2 -7.33 18.06 -11.51
N GLN A 3 -6.79 17.07 -10.81
CA GLN A 3 -5.35 17.01 -10.56
C GLN A 3 -4.63 16.83 -11.90
N SER A 4 -3.68 17.71 -12.22
CA SER A 4 -2.86 17.51 -13.42
C SER A 4 -1.93 16.32 -13.21
N ASN A 5 -1.56 15.62 -14.28
CA ASN A 5 -0.61 14.51 -14.23
C ASN A 5 0.72 14.88 -13.54
N VAL A 6 1.16 16.13 -13.71
CA VAL A 6 2.36 16.67 -13.05
C VAL A 6 2.18 16.77 -11.54
N ASN A 7 1.00 17.20 -11.07
CA ASN A 7 0.68 17.23 -9.64
C ASN A 7 0.67 15.81 -9.06
N LEU A 8 0.02 14.87 -9.74
CA LEU A 8 -0.04 13.47 -9.28
C LEU A 8 1.36 12.84 -9.17
N ALA A 9 2.24 13.08 -10.15
CA ALA A 9 3.63 12.64 -10.09
C ALA A 9 4.39 13.22 -8.88
N ALA A 10 4.18 14.50 -8.56
CA ALA A 10 4.78 15.13 -7.38
C ALA A 10 4.23 14.56 -6.06
N LEU A 11 2.94 14.25 -5.99
CA LEU A 11 2.31 13.61 -4.83
C LEU A 11 2.86 12.19 -4.61
N ILE A 12 3.00 11.40 -5.68
CA ILE A 12 3.62 10.07 -5.63
C ILE A 12 5.07 10.17 -5.15
N GLY A 13 5.86 11.08 -5.73
CA GLY A 13 7.24 11.31 -5.33
C GLY A 13 7.35 11.65 -3.84
N SER A 14 6.50 12.57 -3.37
CA SER A 14 6.44 12.96 -1.96
C SER A 14 6.08 11.77 -1.06
N ARG A 15 5.13 10.93 -1.46
CA ARG A 15 4.72 9.75 -0.70
C ARG A 15 5.85 8.72 -0.60
N ILE A 16 6.51 8.42 -1.71
CA ILE A 16 7.63 7.46 -1.74
C ILE A 16 8.78 7.95 -0.86
N CYS A 17 9.15 9.23 -0.97
CA CYS A 17 10.20 9.82 -0.15
C CYS A 17 9.85 9.77 1.35
N HIS A 18 8.62 10.14 1.70
CA HIS A 18 8.14 10.10 3.09
C HIS A 18 8.21 8.68 3.68
N ASP A 19 7.74 7.67 2.96
CA ASP A 19 7.68 6.31 3.49
C ASP A 19 9.07 5.64 3.57
N LEU A 20 10.05 6.12 2.81
CA LEU A 20 11.43 5.60 2.82
C LEU A 20 12.36 6.37 3.77
N ILE A 21 12.04 7.60 4.17
CA ILE A 21 12.96 8.42 4.97
C ILE A 21 13.24 7.78 6.34
N SER A 22 12.23 7.21 6.98
CA SER A 22 12.35 6.62 8.31
C SER A 22 13.26 5.37 8.33
N PRO A 23 13.03 4.33 7.50
CA PRO A 23 13.92 3.17 7.51
C PRO A 23 15.34 3.52 7.04
N ILE A 24 15.51 4.45 6.09
CA ILE A 24 16.84 4.90 5.68
C ILE A 24 17.56 5.63 6.83
N GLY A 25 16.88 6.53 7.55
CA GLY A 25 17.45 7.21 8.71
C GLY A 25 17.85 6.25 9.82
N ALA A 26 17.06 5.19 10.07
CA ALA A 26 17.39 4.16 11.04
C ALA A 26 18.66 3.38 10.68
N ILE A 27 18.89 3.10 9.39
CA ILE A 27 20.14 2.49 8.90
C ILE A 27 21.33 3.40 9.20
N THR A 28 21.24 4.69 8.84
CA THR A 28 22.32 5.66 9.09
C THR A 28 22.64 5.76 10.57
N ASN A 29 21.63 5.92 11.43
CA ASN A 29 21.80 6.00 12.87
C ASN A 29 22.46 4.72 13.43
N GLY A 30 22.04 3.55 12.97
CA GLY A 30 22.64 2.28 13.40
C GLY A 30 24.12 2.19 13.01
N LEU A 31 24.49 2.64 11.81
CA LEU A 31 25.88 2.66 11.35
C LEU A 31 26.75 3.62 12.19
N GLU A 32 26.23 4.80 12.53
CA GLU A 32 26.92 5.75 13.41
C GLU A 32 27.16 5.17 14.81
N LEU A 33 26.19 4.45 15.37
CA LEU A 33 26.35 3.80 16.68
C LEU A 33 27.44 2.71 16.66
N LEU A 34 27.55 1.95 15.58
CA LEU A 34 28.60 0.94 15.42
C LEU A 34 30.00 1.56 15.34
N ASP A 35 30.13 2.68 14.64
CA ASP A 35 31.39 3.40 14.52
C ASP A 35 31.86 3.93 15.90
N ILE A 36 30.93 4.47 16.70
CA ILE A 36 31.21 4.92 18.07
C ILE A 36 31.58 3.75 18.99
N ALA A 37 30.88 2.62 18.87
CA ALA A 37 31.07 1.46 19.75
C ALA A 37 32.36 0.68 19.43
N GLY A 38 32.87 0.77 18.19
CA GLY A 38 34.06 0.03 17.75
C GLY A 38 33.87 -1.49 17.72
N VAL A 39 32.62 -1.97 17.74
CA VAL A 39 32.25 -3.40 17.74
C VAL A 39 31.42 -3.71 16.51
N SER A 40 31.76 -4.79 15.81
CA SER A 40 31.08 -5.23 14.58
C SER A 40 29.89 -6.17 14.82
N SER A 41 29.46 -6.33 16.08
CA SER A 41 28.33 -7.17 16.47
C SER A 41 27.59 -6.57 17.66
N GLY A 42 26.25 -6.63 17.63
CA GLY A 42 25.40 -6.05 18.67
C GLY A 42 23.97 -5.80 18.19
N PRO A 43 23.08 -5.33 19.09
CA PRO A 43 21.70 -4.95 18.76
C PRO A 43 21.58 -3.96 17.59
N GLU A 44 22.59 -3.12 17.38
CA GLU A 44 22.67 -2.12 16.32
C GLU A 44 22.71 -2.76 14.93
N ILE A 45 23.43 -3.89 14.75
CA ILE A 45 23.44 -4.65 13.50
C ILE A 45 22.07 -5.24 13.19
N SER A 46 21.33 -5.68 14.22
CA SER A 46 19.97 -6.19 14.06
C SER A 46 19.01 -5.07 13.63
N LEU A 47 19.11 -3.88 14.23
CA LEU A 47 18.32 -2.71 13.84
C LEU A 47 18.59 -2.27 12.40
N ILE A 48 19.86 -2.30 11.97
CA ILE A 48 20.23 -2.01 10.58
C ILE A 48 19.60 -3.04 9.64
N SER A 49 19.76 -4.33 9.94
CA SER A 49 19.21 -5.42 9.12
C SER A 49 17.70 -5.30 8.95
N GLU A 50 16.96 -5.08 10.05
CA GLU A 50 15.51 -4.88 10.02
C GLU A 50 15.11 -3.65 9.19
N SER A 51 15.87 -2.55 9.32
CA SER A 51 15.61 -1.32 8.57
C SER A 51 15.88 -1.48 7.06
N VAL A 52 16.93 -2.23 6.68
CA VAL A 52 17.21 -2.60 5.28
C VAL A 52 16.10 -3.46 4.70
N GLU A 53 15.64 -4.47 5.44
CA GLU A 53 14.53 -5.33 5.03
C GLU A 53 13.25 -4.51 4.83
N ASN A 54 12.93 -3.60 5.77
CA ASN A 54 11.77 -2.73 5.69
C ASN A 54 11.84 -1.79 4.46
N ALA A 55 12.97 -1.13 4.23
CA ALA A 55 13.18 -0.27 3.06
C ALA A 55 13.05 -1.07 1.76
N GLY A 56 13.66 -2.26 1.70
CA GLY A 56 13.58 -3.16 0.55
C GLY A 56 12.14 -3.61 0.25
N ALA A 57 11.38 -3.98 1.28
CA ALA A 57 9.97 -4.34 1.14
C ALA A 57 9.13 -3.18 0.62
N ARG A 58 9.34 -1.96 1.14
CA ARG A 58 8.66 -0.75 0.65
C ARG A 58 8.95 -0.46 -0.82
N ILE A 59 10.22 -0.55 -1.24
CA ILE A 59 10.60 -0.36 -2.64
C ILE A 59 9.90 -1.39 -3.54
N ARG A 60 9.91 -2.68 -3.15
CA ARG A 60 9.21 -3.74 -3.90
C ARG A 60 7.71 -3.47 -4.00
N PHE A 61 7.08 -3.04 -2.91
CA PHE A 61 5.67 -2.68 -2.87
C PHE A 61 5.35 -1.50 -3.81
N PHE A 62 6.09 -0.38 -3.71
CA PHE A 62 5.89 0.79 -4.56
C PHE A 62 6.11 0.49 -6.04
N ARG A 63 7.06 -0.40 -6.35
CA ARG A 63 7.28 -0.86 -7.72
C ARG A 63 6.04 -1.56 -8.30
N ILE A 64 5.25 -2.24 -7.48
CA ILE A 64 3.99 -2.89 -7.91
C ILE A 64 2.84 -1.87 -7.93
N ALA A 65 2.64 -1.12 -6.84
CA ALA A 65 1.48 -0.24 -6.67
C ALA A 65 1.53 1.02 -7.56
N TYR A 66 2.70 1.67 -7.66
CA TYR A 66 2.86 2.95 -8.36
C TYR A 66 3.66 2.84 -9.66
N GLY A 67 4.41 1.76 -9.85
CA GLY A 67 5.17 1.51 -11.07
C GLY A 67 4.30 1.11 -12.25
N ALA A 68 4.86 1.21 -13.46
CA ALA A 68 4.22 0.67 -14.66
C ALA A 68 3.94 -0.83 -14.48
N ALA A 69 2.73 -1.24 -14.86
CA ALA A 69 2.34 -2.63 -14.94
C ALA A 69 2.67 -3.17 -16.34
N GLY A 70 3.16 -4.40 -16.38
CA GLY A 70 3.24 -5.19 -17.61
C GLY A 70 2.51 -6.51 -17.40
N GLU A 71 2.46 -7.33 -18.44
CA GLU A 71 1.78 -8.64 -18.45
C GLU A 71 2.48 -9.72 -17.59
N GLN A 72 3.63 -9.42 -16.99
CA GLN A 72 4.38 -10.39 -16.19
C GLN A 72 3.61 -10.74 -14.90
N SER A 73 3.32 -12.03 -14.73
CA SER A 73 2.74 -12.55 -13.49
C SER A 73 3.77 -12.67 -12.37
N ILE A 74 3.31 -12.41 -11.14
CA ILE A 74 4.08 -12.55 -9.91
C ILE A 74 3.59 -13.77 -9.15
N ALA A 75 4.52 -14.61 -8.67
CA ALA A 75 4.19 -15.81 -7.92
C ALA A 75 3.57 -15.46 -6.56
N ARG A 76 2.62 -16.27 -6.11
CA ARG A 76 1.98 -16.12 -4.79
C ARG A 76 2.99 -16.03 -3.64
N SER A 77 4.02 -16.86 -3.64
CA SER A 77 5.04 -16.88 -2.59
C SER A 77 5.75 -15.54 -2.46
N GLU A 78 6.04 -14.87 -3.58
CA GLU A 78 6.66 -13.55 -3.60
C GLU A 78 5.72 -12.48 -3.02
N ILE A 79 4.43 -12.54 -3.35
CA ILE A 79 3.42 -11.60 -2.85
C ILE A 79 3.21 -11.76 -1.34
N VAL A 80 3.06 -13.00 -0.87
CA VAL A 80 2.89 -13.30 0.55
C VAL A 80 4.12 -12.89 1.35
N ALA A 81 5.32 -13.19 0.84
CA ALA A 81 6.57 -12.75 1.48
C ALA A 81 6.63 -11.21 1.55
N LEU A 82 6.36 -10.53 0.45
CA LEU A 82 6.33 -9.06 0.40
C LEU A 82 5.35 -8.45 1.40
N LEU A 83 4.12 -8.96 1.46
CA LEU A 83 3.10 -8.46 2.40
C LEU A 83 3.49 -8.72 3.85
N ASN A 84 4.11 -9.87 4.15
CA ASN A 84 4.62 -10.16 5.49
C ASN A 84 5.76 -9.21 5.89
N ASP A 85 6.76 -9.04 5.02
CA ASP A 85 7.91 -8.16 5.28
C ASP A 85 7.45 -6.70 5.52
N LEU A 86 6.50 -6.23 4.70
CA LEU A 86 5.96 -4.87 4.79
C LEU A 86 5.12 -4.64 6.06
N ARG A 87 4.61 -5.71 6.67
CA ARG A 87 3.69 -5.67 7.82
C ARG A 87 4.32 -6.20 9.10
N ALA A 88 5.62 -6.53 9.09
CA ALA A 88 6.37 -6.81 10.31
C ALA A 88 6.21 -5.65 11.31
N GLY A 89 5.70 -5.95 12.50
CA GLY A 89 5.43 -4.95 13.55
C GLY A 89 4.24 -4.00 13.30
N SER A 90 3.47 -4.19 12.23
CA SER A 90 2.28 -3.39 11.91
C SER A 90 1.06 -3.78 12.76
N ARG A 91 0.23 -2.81 13.13
CA ARG A 91 -1.10 -3.06 13.75
C ARG A 91 -2.14 -3.57 12.76
N VAL A 92 -1.86 -3.46 11.45
CA VAL A 92 -2.69 -3.99 10.38
C VAL A 92 -2.03 -5.24 9.82
N SER A 93 -2.78 -6.33 9.79
CA SER A 93 -2.40 -7.59 9.14
C SER A 93 -3.06 -7.73 7.77
N VAL A 94 -2.44 -8.49 6.87
CA VAL A 94 -2.97 -8.73 5.51
C VAL A 94 -3.11 -10.23 5.27
N GLN A 95 -4.28 -10.65 4.81
CA GLN A 95 -4.57 -12.02 4.41
C GLN A 95 -4.72 -12.07 2.90
N TYR A 96 -3.79 -12.75 2.23
CA TYR A 96 -3.79 -12.91 0.77
C TYR A 96 -4.44 -14.23 0.35
N GLY A 97 -5.60 -14.12 -0.30
CA GLY A 97 -6.46 -15.23 -0.73
C GLY A 97 -6.03 -15.93 -2.03
N PRO A 98 -5.67 -15.23 -3.12
CA PRO A 98 -5.36 -15.88 -4.40
C PRO A 98 -4.27 -16.96 -4.26
N LEU A 99 -4.47 -18.08 -4.93
CA LEU A 99 -3.60 -19.26 -4.82
C LEU A 99 -2.60 -19.40 -5.98
N ASP A 100 -2.97 -18.85 -7.12
CA ASP A 100 -2.22 -18.81 -8.37
C ASP A 100 -1.41 -17.51 -8.54
N ALA A 101 -0.47 -17.53 -9.49
CA ALA A 101 0.31 -16.35 -9.86
C ALA A 101 -0.61 -15.32 -10.54
N GLN A 102 -0.44 -14.04 -10.19
CA GLN A 102 -1.33 -12.98 -10.65
C GLN A 102 -0.60 -11.99 -11.56
N PRO A 103 -1.26 -11.47 -12.62
CA PRO A 103 -0.73 -10.40 -13.44
C PRO A 103 -0.37 -9.19 -12.59
N ARG A 104 0.70 -8.49 -12.95
CA ARG A 104 1.12 -7.29 -12.22
C ARG A 104 0.09 -6.14 -12.32
N SER A 105 -0.69 -6.07 -13.39
CA SER A 105 -1.81 -5.11 -13.54
C SER A 105 -2.88 -5.33 -12.46
N ASP A 106 -3.38 -6.56 -12.31
CA ASP A 106 -4.32 -6.94 -11.26
C ASP A 106 -3.77 -6.61 -9.85
N LEU A 107 -2.49 -6.92 -9.60
CA LEU A 107 -1.85 -6.66 -8.32
C LEU A 107 -1.65 -5.16 -8.04
N ARG A 108 -1.44 -4.34 -9.08
CA ARG A 108 -1.34 -2.88 -8.96
C ARG A 108 -2.63 -2.31 -8.37
N LEU A 109 -3.78 -2.70 -8.94
CA LEU A 109 -5.10 -2.31 -8.43
C LEU A 109 -5.33 -2.84 -7.01
N ALA A 110 -5.02 -4.11 -6.75
CA ALA A 110 -5.18 -4.70 -5.43
C ALA A 110 -4.33 -4.01 -4.35
N PHE A 111 -3.10 -3.57 -4.68
CA PHE A 111 -2.21 -2.90 -3.74
C PHE A 111 -2.60 -1.45 -3.48
N LEU A 112 -3.10 -0.75 -4.50
CA LEU A 112 -3.69 0.59 -4.32
C LEU A 112 -4.96 0.51 -3.46
N ALA A 113 -5.84 -0.46 -3.71
CA ALA A 113 -7.02 -0.72 -2.89
C ALA A 113 -6.65 -1.10 -1.45
N LEU A 114 -5.61 -1.93 -1.25
CA LEU A 114 -5.07 -2.25 0.07
C LEU A 114 -4.67 -0.98 0.83
N GLN A 115 -3.92 -0.07 0.21
CA GLN A 115 -3.55 1.19 0.83
C GLN A 115 -4.76 2.09 1.12
N CYS A 116 -5.79 2.07 0.28
CA CYS A 116 -7.05 2.78 0.56
C CYS A 116 -7.69 2.23 1.83
N CYS A 117 -7.87 0.91 1.94
CA CYS A 117 -8.40 0.25 3.13
C CYS A 117 -7.58 0.56 4.39
N GLU A 118 -6.25 0.58 4.30
CA GLU A 118 -5.38 0.89 5.44
C GLU A 118 -5.62 2.28 6.04
N THR A 119 -6.05 3.26 5.23
CA THR A 119 -6.38 4.59 5.76
C THR A 119 -7.58 4.59 6.71
N ALA A 120 -8.49 3.62 6.57
CA ALA A 120 -9.63 3.45 7.46
C ALA A 120 -9.28 2.68 8.75
N LEU A 121 -8.13 1.98 8.79
CA LEU A 121 -7.70 1.10 9.88
C LEU A 121 -6.71 1.80 10.83
N ALA A 122 -6.97 3.06 11.19
CA ALA A 122 -6.08 3.88 12.02
C ALA A 122 -5.75 3.26 13.39
N TYR A 123 -6.62 2.37 13.90
CA TYR A 123 -6.46 1.69 15.18
C TYR A 123 -5.98 0.24 15.05
N GLY A 124 -5.57 -0.18 13.85
CA GLY A 124 -5.26 -1.58 13.53
C GLY A 124 -6.45 -2.31 12.92
N GLY A 125 -6.24 -3.57 12.54
CA GLY A 125 -7.26 -4.41 11.91
C GLY A 125 -6.68 -5.43 10.94
N THR A 126 -7.54 -5.95 10.07
CA THR A 126 -7.16 -6.96 9.07
C THR A 126 -7.68 -6.55 7.71
N VAL A 127 -6.81 -6.59 6.70
CA VAL A 127 -7.22 -6.49 5.30
C VAL A 127 -7.19 -7.88 4.66
N ARG A 128 -8.29 -8.27 4.03
CA ARG A 128 -8.42 -9.50 3.25
C ARG A 128 -8.39 -9.15 1.77
N ILE A 129 -7.53 -9.82 1.00
CA ILE A 129 -7.44 -9.70 -0.45
C ILE A 129 -7.97 -10.99 -1.05
N LEU A 130 -9.09 -10.93 -1.74
CA LEU A 130 -9.78 -12.08 -2.32
C LEU A 130 -9.92 -11.92 -3.83
N LYS A 131 -9.95 -13.03 -4.56
CA LYS A 131 -10.27 -13.09 -5.98
C LYS A 131 -11.22 -14.26 -6.23
N GLU A 132 -12.42 -13.97 -6.72
CA GLU A 132 -13.45 -14.97 -7.01
C GLU A 132 -14.03 -14.70 -8.40
N ASN A 133 -14.05 -15.71 -9.27
CA ASN A 133 -14.57 -15.61 -10.64
C ASN A 133 -14.00 -14.41 -11.43
N GLY A 134 -12.73 -14.07 -11.18
CA GLY A 134 -12.04 -12.94 -11.82
C GLY A 134 -12.30 -11.58 -11.17
N THR A 135 -13.24 -11.47 -10.24
CA THR A 135 -13.52 -10.24 -9.46
C THR A 135 -12.61 -10.18 -8.25
N TRP A 136 -11.96 -9.04 -8.04
CA TRP A 136 -11.14 -8.78 -6.87
C TRP A 136 -11.98 -8.13 -5.76
N SER A 137 -11.69 -8.46 -4.51
CA SER A 137 -12.31 -7.85 -3.34
C SER A 137 -11.26 -7.61 -2.26
N ILE A 138 -11.06 -6.34 -1.92
CA ILE A 138 -10.11 -5.92 -0.88
C ILE A 138 -10.94 -5.36 0.26
N ILE A 139 -10.88 -6.02 1.41
CA ILE A 139 -11.82 -5.81 2.52
C ILE A 139 -11.04 -5.54 3.80
N GLY A 140 -11.15 -4.33 4.34
CA GLY A 140 -10.55 -3.93 5.61
C GLY A 140 -11.58 -4.00 6.74
N GLY A 141 -11.30 -4.75 7.80
CA GLY A 141 -12.16 -4.86 8.98
C GLY A 141 -11.45 -4.49 10.29
N ALA A 142 -12.16 -3.78 11.17
CA ALA A 142 -11.71 -3.44 12.53
C ALA A 142 -12.90 -3.18 13.46
N GLU A 143 -12.66 -3.16 14.77
CA GLU A 143 -13.66 -2.77 15.77
C GLU A 143 -14.10 -1.31 15.63
N LYS A 144 -13.20 -0.45 15.14
CA LYS A 144 -13.47 0.97 14.90
C LYS A 144 -12.75 1.43 13.63
N LEU A 145 -13.51 1.98 12.69
CA LEU A 145 -12.98 2.57 11.47
C LEU A 145 -12.84 4.10 11.55
N ASN A 146 -11.95 4.63 10.73
CA ASN A 146 -11.76 6.05 10.48
C ASN A 146 -11.97 6.36 9.00
N VAL A 147 -13.23 6.40 8.55
CA VAL A 147 -13.58 6.64 7.14
C VAL A 147 -13.75 8.14 6.89
N VAL A 148 -12.93 8.68 5.98
CA VAL A 148 -13.13 10.04 5.45
C VAL A 148 -14.05 9.95 4.24
N GLN A 149 -15.34 10.22 4.45
CA GLN A 149 -16.41 9.95 3.47
C GLN A 149 -16.12 10.52 2.07
N ASP A 150 -15.74 11.79 1.96
CA ASP A 150 -15.48 12.39 0.65
C ASP A 150 -14.34 11.71 -0.13
N VAL A 151 -13.32 11.22 0.57
CA VAL A 151 -12.19 10.52 -0.06
C VAL A 151 -12.61 9.15 -0.58
N TRP A 152 -13.46 8.44 0.18
CA TRP A 152 -13.96 7.11 -0.19
C TRP A 152 -15.01 7.18 -1.29
N ASP A 153 -15.95 8.11 -1.20
CA ASP A 153 -16.97 8.32 -2.23
C ASP A 153 -16.33 8.74 -3.56
N ASP A 154 -15.24 9.51 -3.50
CA ASP A 154 -14.50 9.95 -4.69
C ASP A 154 -13.86 8.80 -5.47
N LEU A 155 -13.80 7.57 -4.94
CA LEU A 155 -13.37 6.40 -5.74
C LEU A 155 -14.36 6.07 -6.86
N THR A 156 -15.66 6.32 -6.67
CA THR A 156 -16.71 6.01 -7.67
C THR A 156 -17.41 7.26 -8.20
N ARG A 157 -17.28 8.40 -7.51
CA ARG A 157 -17.87 9.69 -7.92
C ARG A 157 -17.17 10.25 -9.17
N ALA A 158 -17.98 10.72 -10.12
CA ALA A 158 -17.49 11.38 -11.34
C ALA A 158 -16.79 12.72 -11.04
N GLU A 159 -17.39 13.54 -10.17
CA GLU A 159 -16.81 14.83 -9.75
C GLU A 159 -16.14 14.69 -8.39
N LYS A 160 -14.80 14.75 -8.38
CA LYS A 160 -14.00 14.66 -7.15
C LYS A 160 -14.20 15.91 -6.27
N ARG A 161 -14.35 15.70 -4.97
CA ARG A 161 -14.53 16.75 -3.95
C ARG A 161 -13.38 16.81 -2.94
N ALA A 162 -12.74 15.68 -2.67
CA ALA A 162 -11.64 15.60 -1.72
C ALA A 162 -10.36 16.21 -2.28
N GLU A 163 -9.61 16.89 -1.43
CA GLU A 163 -8.25 17.30 -1.73
C GLU A 163 -7.30 16.11 -1.53
N ILE A 164 -6.57 15.74 -2.58
CA ILE A 164 -5.64 14.61 -2.52
C ILE A 164 -4.26 15.11 -2.12
N THR A 165 -3.80 14.63 -0.97
CA THR A 165 -2.46 14.81 -0.44
C THR A 165 -1.58 13.59 -0.79
N PRO A 166 -0.25 13.62 -0.55
CA PRO A 166 0.61 12.44 -0.77
C PRO A 166 0.14 11.19 0.01
N ALA A 167 -0.43 11.38 1.20
CA ALA A 167 -0.95 10.28 2.02
C ALA A 167 -2.22 9.62 1.42
N LEU A 168 -2.92 10.34 0.55
CA LEU A 168 -4.16 9.92 -0.10
C LEU A 168 -3.99 9.66 -1.61
N VAL A 169 -2.77 9.71 -2.14
CA VAL A 169 -2.50 9.65 -3.58
C VAL A 169 -3.06 8.39 -4.25
N GLN A 170 -3.13 7.27 -3.51
CA GLN A 170 -3.74 6.02 -3.96
C GLN A 170 -5.23 6.17 -4.32
N PHE A 171 -5.97 7.07 -3.65
CA PHE A 171 -7.38 7.33 -3.94
C PHE A 171 -7.58 8.08 -5.27
N ALA A 172 -6.59 8.85 -5.71
CA ALA A 172 -6.59 9.45 -7.04
C ALA A 172 -6.20 8.45 -8.12
N LEU A 173 -5.23 7.58 -7.84
CA LEU A 173 -4.69 6.64 -8.84
C LEU A 173 -5.60 5.46 -9.13
N LEU A 174 -6.20 4.88 -8.09
CA LEU A 174 -7.00 3.66 -8.21
C LEU A 174 -8.14 3.76 -9.26
N PRO A 175 -9.02 4.79 -9.25
CA PRO A 175 -10.08 4.91 -10.24
C PRO A 175 -9.56 5.14 -11.66
N GLU A 176 -8.49 5.90 -11.84
CA GLU A 176 -7.92 6.17 -13.16
C GLU A 176 -7.33 4.89 -13.78
N ILE A 177 -6.54 4.14 -13.01
CA ILE A 177 -5.94 2.88 -13.49
C ILE A 177 -7.01 1.82 -13.71
N ALA A 178 -8.04 1.75 -12.84
CA ALA A 178 -9.15 0.83 -13.04
C ALA A 178 -9.89 1.14 -14.36
N ALA A 179 -10.12 2.42 -14.66
CA ALA A 179 -10.74 2.83 -15.93
C ALA A 179 -9.86 2.51 -17.15
N GLU A 180 -8.54 2.75 -17.07
CA GLU A 180 -7.58 2.37 -18.12
C GLU A 180 -7.60 0.85 -18.41
N ASP A 181 -7.75 0.03 -17.37
CA ASP A 181 -7.83 -1.44 -17.47
C ASP A 181 -9.26 -1.94 -17.80
N GLY A 182 -10.22 -1.03 -18.05
CA GLY A 182 -11.61 -1.38 -18.36
C GLY A 182 -12.39 -2.01 -17.19
N ARG A 183 -11.97 -1.74 -15.95
CA ARG A 183 -12.60 -2.19 -14.70
C ARG A 183 -13.50 -1.10 -14.13
N THR A 184 -14.53 -1.49 -13.40
CA THR A 184 -15.41 -0.58 -12.65
C THR A 184 -15.24 -0.83 -11.17
N LEU A 185 -15.06 0.23 -10.38
CA LEU A 185 -14.96 0.13 -8.93
C LEU A 185 -16.34 0.08 -8.28
N ASP A 186 -16.51 -0.84 -7.33
CA ASP A 186 -17.60 -0.85 -6.35
C ASP A 186 -17.02 -0.65 -4.95
N VAL A 187 -17.59 0.28 -4.19
CA VAL A 187 -17.06 0.68 -2.88
C VAL A 187 -18.19 0.67 -1.87
N THR A 188 -17.94 0.00 -0.74
CA THR A 188 -18.87 -0.05 0.39
C THR A 188 -18.12 0.17 1.68
N TYR A 189 -18.78 0.79 2.65
CA TYR A 189 -18.24 0.92 3.99
C TYR A 189 -19.37 0.98 5.03
N SER A 190 -19.07 0.51 6.22
CA SER A 190 -19.93 0.46 7.40
C SER A 190 -19.13 0.89 8.64
N ASP A 191 -19.67 0.71 9.83
CA ASP A 191 -18.98 1.06 11.08
C ASP A 191 -17.73 0.18 11.34
N THR A 192 -17.71 -1.06 10.80
CA THR A 192 -16.68 -2.07 11.09
C THR A 192 -15.95 -2.62 9.87
N GLU A 193 -16.45 -2.36 8.66
CA GLU A 193 -15.84 -2.87 7.43
C GLU A 193 -15.83 -1.82 6.31
N VAL A 194 -14.73 -1.75 5.57
CA VAL A 194 -14.61 -1.07 4.26
C VAL A 194 -14.25 -2.10 3.20
N ALA A 195 -14.80 -1.96 1.99
CA ALA A 195 -14.50 -2.87 0.89
C ALA A 195 -14.43 -2.14 -0.45
N ILE A 196 -13.47 -2.56 -1.28
CA ILE A 196 -13.31 -2.11 -2.67
C ILE A 196 -13.30 -3.36 -3.55
N ARG A 197 -14.13 -3.37 -4.60
CA ARG A 197 -14.22 -4.45 -5.59
C ARG A 197 -14.01 -3.93 -7.00
N PHE A 198 -13.44 -4.75 -7.87
CA PHE A 198 -13.19 -4.44 -9.27
C PHE A 198 -13.03 -5.70 -10.13
#